data_AF-A0A3V2IYC2-F1
#
_entry.id   AF-A0A3V2IYC2-F1
#
_cell.length_a   1.000
_cell.length_b   1.000
_cell.length_c   1.000
_cell.angle_alpha   90.00
_cell.angle_beta   90.00
_cell.angle_gamma   90.00
#
_symmetry.space_group_name_H-M   'P 1'
#
loop_
_entity.id
_entity.type
_entity.pdbx_description
1 polymer ?
#
loop_
_entity_poly.entity_id
_entity_poly.type
_entity_poly.pdbx_seq_one_letter_code
_entity_poly.pdbx_strand_id
1 'polypeptide(L)' 'MQELNRWFRDGRGLYVHVIRWEPETERVIYLRKGYPHECFSPLWKFRRDFVECEAPPE' A
#
# COMPACT_ATOMS: atom_id res chain seq x y z
N MET A 1 12.91 -9.21 1.74
CA MET A 1 11.89 -8.33 2.35
C MET A 1 12.46 -6.93 2.37
N GLN A 2 11.82 -5.97 1.71
CA GLN A 2 12.23 -4.57 1.71
C GLN A 2 11.18 -3.76 2.46
N GLU A 3 11.61 -3.02 3.48
CA GLU A 3 10.79 -1.97 4.08
C GLU A 3 10.67 -0.85 3.06
N LEU A 4 9.43 -0.51 2.73
CA LEU A 4 9.08 0.57 1.83
C LEU A 4 8.42 1.63 2.71
N ASN A 5 8.71 2.90 2.44
CA ASN A 5 8.01 4.03 3.06
C ASN A 5 7.41 4.86 1.93
N ARG A 6 6.39 4.30 1.27
CA ARG A 6 5.77 4.88 0.08
C ARG A 6 4.27 4.98 0.27
N TRP A 7 3.72 6.10 -0.20
CA TRP A 7 2.29 6.35 -0.16
C TRP A 7 1.66 6.02 -1.51
N PHE A 8 0.46 5.45 -1.43
CA PHE A 8 -0.33 5.12 -2.59
C PHE A 8 -1.77 5.56 -2.36
N ARG A 9 -2.47 5.83 -3.46
CA ARG A 9 -3.87 6.19 -3.46
C ARG A 9 -4.66 5.22 -4.33
N ASP A 10 -5.78 4.72 -3.82
CA ASP A 10 -6.68 3.89 -4.61
C ASP A 10 -7.55 4.76 -5.55
N GLY A 11 -8.25 4.12 -6.50
CA GLY A 11 -9.19 4.81 -7.39
C GLY A 11 -10.39 5.47 -6.71
N ARG A 12 -10.61 5.23 -5.41
CA ARG A 12 -11.66 5.87 -4.58
C ARG A 12 -11.11 7.05 -3.78
N GLY A 13 -9.82 7.33 -3.90
CA GLY A 13 -9.13 8.43 -3.24
C GLY A 13 -8.60 8.12 -1.83
N LEU A 14 -8.62 6.86 -1.39
CA LEU A 14 -8.11 6.40 -0.11
C LEU A 14 -6.59 6.28 -0.13
N TYR A 15 -5.93 6.86 0.87
CA TYR A 15 -4.49 6.76 1.06
C TYR A 15 -4.11 5.50 1.83
N VAL A 16 -3.09 4.81 1.35
CA VAL A 16 -2.45 3.68 2.02
C VAL A 16 -0.94 3.89 2.09
N HIS A 17 -0.35 3.48 3.21
CA HIS A 17 1.08 3.52 3.44
C HIS A 17 1.65 2.11 3.25
N VAL A 18 2.36 1.89 2.14
CA VAL A 18 3.02 0.61 1.88
C VAL A 18 4.25 0.54 2.75
N ILE A 19 4.25 -0.43 3.67
CA ILE A 19 5.31 -0.66 4.65
C ILE A 19 6.27 -1.76 4.20
N ARG A 20 5.80 -2.71 3.39
CA ARG A 20 6.58 -3.91 3.03
C ARG A 20 6.10 -4.55 1.74
N TRP A 21 7.03 -5.19 1.03
CA TRP A 21 6.73 -6.10 -0.08
C TRP A 21 7.39 -7.48 0.14
N GLU A 22 6.62 -8.52 -0.13
CA GLU A 22 7.02 -9.94 -0.06
C GLU A 22 7.18 -10.50 -1.48
N PRO A 23 8.41 -10.76 -1.96
CA PRO A 23 8.64 -11.29 -3.30
C PRO A 23 8.20 -12.75 -3.45
N GLU A 24 8.28 -13.56 -2.38
CA GLU A 24 7.97 -14.99 -2.42
C GLU A 24 6.48 -15.26 -2.68
N THR A 25 5.61 -14.41 -2.15
CA THR A 25 4.15 -14.52 -2.28
C THR A 25 3.56 -13.45 -3.19
N GLU A 26 4.41 -12.58 -3.74
CA GLU A 26 4.03 -11.38 -4.50
C GLU A 26 2.98 -10.54 -3.78
N ARG A 27 3.17 -10.25 -2.48
CA ARG A 27 2.22 -9.48 -1.67
C ARG A 27 2.78 -8.13 -1.28
N VAL A 28 1.96 -7.10 -1.40
CA VAL A 28 2.21 -5.76 -0.89
C VAL A 28 1.47 -5.62 0.43
N ILE A 29 2.18 -5.23 1.48
CA ILE A 29 1.65 -5.01 2.82
C ILE A 29 1.62 -3.51 3.08
N TYR A 30 0.47 -3.03 3.52
CA TYR A 30 0.21 -1.61 3.71
C TYR A 30 -0.74 -1.33 4.87
N LEU A 31 -0.65 -0.12 5.40
CA LEU A 31 -1.55 0.42 6.41
C LEU A 31 -2.55 1.37 5.77
N ARG A 32 -3.76 1.42 6.32
CA ARG A 32 -4.84 2.33 5.90
C ARG A 32 -5.12 3.33 7.01
N LYS A 33 -5.39 4.59 6.66
CA LYS A 33 -5.83 5.61 7.63
C LYS A 33 -7.08 5.12 8.37
N GLY A 34 -7.03 5.11 9.70
CA GLY A 34 -8.13 4.68 10.57
C GLY A 34 -8.30 3.18 10.73
N TYR A 35 -7.33 2.36 10.28
CA TYR A 35 -7.34 0.92 10.47
C TYR A 35 -6.02 0.44 11.11
N PRO A 36 -6.04 -0.14 12.33
CA PRO A 36 -4.82 -0.44 13.08
C PRO A 36 -4.11 -1.71 12.61
N HIS A 37 -4.73 -2.53 11.78
CA HIS A 37 -4.15 -3.78 11.31
C HIS A 37 -3.48 -3.63 9.94
N GLU A 38 -2.45 -4.44 9.73
CA GLU A 38 -1.79 -4.57 8.43
C GLU A 38 -2.74 -5.19 7.41
N CYS A 39 -2.85 -4.54 6.25
CA CYS A 39 -3.56 -5.07 5.10
C CYS A 39 -2.56 -5.63 4.09
N PHE A 40 -2.98 -6.60 3.29
CA PHE A 40 -2.18 -7.10 2.18
C PHE A 40 -2.98 -7.21 0.89
N SER A 41 -2.30 -7.08 -0.24
CA SER A 41 -2.88 -7.34 -1.56
C SER A 41 -1.84 -7.96 -2.48
N PRO A 42 -2.23 -8.85 -3.41
CA PRO A 42 -1.35 -9.33 -4.45
C PRO A 42 -0.77 -8.17 -5.27
N LEU A 43 0.50 -8.26 -5.66
CA LEU A 43 1.26 -7.22 -6.36
C LEU A 43 0.55 -6.78 -7.65
N TRP A 44 0.05 -7.73 -8.43
CA TRP A 44 -0.66 -7.44 -9.68
C TRP A 44 -1.93 -6.61 -9.43
N LYS A 45 -2.67 -6.91 -8.36
CA LYS A 45 -3.88 -6.19 -8.00
C LYS A 45 -3.54 -4.81 -7.46
N PHE A 46 -2.50 -4.73 -6.63
CA PHE A 46 -2.03 -3.47 -6.06
C PHE A 46 -1.59 -2.51 -7.17
N ARG A 47 -0.78 -2.97 -8.13
CA ARG A 47 -0.35 -2.17 -9.28
C ARG A 47 -1.49 -1.68 -10.19
N ARG A 48 -2.60 -2.43 -10.24
CA ARG A 48 -3.77 -2.06 -11.04
C ARG A 48 -4.66 -1.02 -10.33
N ASP A 49 -4.88 -1.22 -9.03
CA ASP A 49 -5.89 -0.49 -8.27
C ASP A 49 -5.32 0.74 -7.54
N PHE A 50 -4.00 0.82 -7.36
CA PHE A 50 -3.30 1.86 -6.62
C PHE A 50 -2.27 2.60 -7.46
N VAL A 51 -2.16 3.90 -7.22
CA VAL A 51 -1.20 4.79 -7.87
C VAL A 51 -0.30 5.40 -6.79
N GLU A 52 1.02 5.41 -7.04
CA GLU A 52 1.99 6.03 -6.14
C GLU A 52 1.70 7.54 -6.01
N CYS A 53 1.73 8.04 -4.78
CA CYS A 53 1.44 9.44 -4.49
C CYS A 53 2.31 9.96 -3.34
N GLU A 54 2.28 11.26 -3.12
CA GLU A 54 2.87 11.86 -1.92
C GLU A 54 2.05 11.52 -0.67
N ALA A 55 2.67 11.71 0.50
CA ALA A 55 1.97 11.56 1.77
C ALA A 55 0.72 12.47 1.80
N PRO A 56 -0.41 12.00 2.37
CA PRO A 56 -1.56 12.86 2.55
C PRO A 56 -1.19 14.06 3.43
N PRO A 57 -1.71 15.27 3.14
CA PRO A 57 -1.54 16.41 4.04
C PRO A 57 -2.16 16.08 5.42
N GLU A 58 -1.50 16.53 6.48
CA GLU A 58 -1.90 16.30 7.89
C GLU A 58 -3.33 16.79 8.19
#